data_AF-A0A5C7B9F1-F1
#
_entry.id   AF-A0A5C7B9F1-F1
#
_cell.length_a   1.000
_cell.length_b   1.000
_cell.length_c   1.000
_cell.angle_alpha   90.00
_cell.angle_beta   90.00
_cell.angle_gamma   90.00
#
_symmetry.space_group_name_H-M   'P 1'
#
loop_
_entity.id
_entity.type
_entity.pdbx_description
1 polymer ?
#
loop_
_entity_poly.entity_id
_entity_poly.type
_entity_poly.pdbx_seq_one_letter_code
_entity_poly.pdbx_strand_id
1 'polypeptide(L)'
;MKNSTYFGKIQGADLALLLSTYFTNADKIRTREQGYNQNYEVLEKDWDANFRNNGQNVFLKPWEAGDIAVLSPRFLEILRDSFTLSILETSGYEVFFVKSYQEQIMMGKKLVEMIRDSKTTFDQQTKLELSGVLYSFGDADFLSILTNGKAPTGFNLRYIASDLFANYQIREKDYVSIEYPANHFAWASSYFTVDAFYGRVNEMDFSPYSKVFIEMRGEQGGEQFEIAMKDVNDPPDGSETKLKIIVTKEWKVFEIDTEQFLTADMNRIMVPLAFVFVAAVGKMVHMRSVQFKKE
;
A
#
# COMPACT_ATOMS: atom_id res chain seq x y z
N MET A 1 -24.60 6.50 14.64
CA MET A 1 -25.68 5.66 14.05
C MET A 1 -26.20 4.61 15.05
N LYS A 2 -26.64 5.03 16.24
CA LYS A 2 -27.36 4.12 17.16
C LYS A 2 -28.82 4.56 17.14
N ASN A 3 -29.72 3.65 16.80
CA ASN A 3 -31.19 3.79 16.80
C ASN A 3 -31.85 4.40 15.55
N SER A 4 -31.71 3.77 14.39
CA SER A 4 -32.77 3.86 13.36
C SER A 4 -33.38 2.48 13.14
N THR A 5 -34.70 2.41 13.07
CA THR A 5 -35.52 1.20 12.83
C THR A 5 -35.15 0.48 11.53
N TYR A 6 -34.43 1.15 10.63
CA TYR A 6 -33.95 0.62 9.36
C TYR A 6 -32.59 -0.08 9.49
N PHE A 7 -31.70 0.36 10.39
CA PHE A 7 -30.41 -0.28 10.60
C PHE A 7 -30.57 -1.70 11.18
N GLY A 8 -31.59 -1.91 12.03
CA GLY A 8 -31.93 -3.23 12.55
C GLY A 8 -32.33 -4.24 11.47
N LYS A 9 -32.85 -3.77 10.31
CA LYS A 9 -33.25 -4.66 9.20
C LYS A 9 -32.08 -5.19 8.38
N ILE A 10 -30.92 -4.54 8.46
CA ILE A 10 -29.70 -4.92 7.74
C ILE A 10 -28.59 -5.40 8.68
N GLN A 11 -28.88 -5.48 9.98
CA GLN A 11 -27.90 -5.88 10.99
C GLN A 11 -27.39 -7.30 10.71
N GLY A 12 -26.07 -7.46 10.72
CA GLY A 12 -25.40 -8.72 10.36
C GLY A 12 -25.21 -8.96 8.86
N ALA A 13 -25.71 -8.06 7.99
CA ALA A 13 -25.46 -8.11 6.56
C ALA A 13 -24.20 -7.32 6.17
N ASP A 14 -23.59 -7.70 5.06
CA ASP A 14 -22.45 -7.01 4.46
C ASP A 14 -22.71 -5.51 4.21
N LEU A 15 -23.96 -5.17 3.84
CA LEU A 15 -24.38 -3.77 3.67
C LEU A 15 -24.26 -2.95 4.97
N ALA A 16 -24.58 -3.53 6.13
CA ALA A 16 -24.44 -2.84 7.41
C ALA A 16 -22.96 -2.67 7.79
N LEU A 17 -22.13 -3.68 7.51
CA LEU A 17 -20.68 -3.60 7.69
C LEU A 17 -20.09 -2.48 6.82
N LEU A 18 -20.40 -2.48 5.52
CA LEU A 18 -19.94 -1.45 4.58
C LEU A 18 -20.34 -0.04 5.00
N LEU A 19 -21.59 0.14 5.42
CA LEU A 19 -22.12 1.42 5.86
C LEU A 19 -21.41 1.91 7.13
N SER A 20 -21.20 1.02 8.10
CA SER A 20 -20.45 1.34 9.33
C SER A 20 -18.99 1.73 9.02
N THR A 21 -18.31 0.98 8.16
CA THR A 21 -16.92 1.25 7.77
C THR A 21 -16.81 2.56 6.99
N TYR A 22 -17.72 2.84 6.07
CA TYR A 22 -17.76 4.09 5.30
C TYR A 22 -17.84 5.32 6.20
N PHE A 23 -18.76 5.34 7.17
CA PHE A 23 -18.89 6.48 8.08
C PHE A 23 -17.74 6.58 9.07
N THR A 24 -17.18 5.45 9.50
CA THR A 24 -15.98 5.43 10.34
C THR A 24 -14.78 6.03 9.60
N ASN A 25 -14.60 5.69 8.32
CA ASN A 25 -13.52 6.24 7.51
C ASN A 25 -13.75 7.73 7.18
N ALA A 26 -14.99 8.15 6.92
CA ALA A 26 -15.33 9.57 6.76
C ALA A 26 -14.93 10.40 7.99
N ASP A 27 -15.21 9.90 9.20
CA ASP A 27 -14.86 10.59 10.43
C ASP A 27 -13.34 10.64 10.68
N LYS A 28 -12.62 9.56 10.29
CA LYS A 28 -11.16 9.55 10.30
C LYS A 28 -10.57 10.59 9.35
N ILE A 29 -11.07 10.68 8.12
CA ILE A 29 -10.67 11.70 7.15
C ILE A 29 -10.88 13.09 7.76
N ARG A 30 -12.11 13.39 8.20
CA ARG A 30 -12.46 14.67 8.82
C ARG A 30 -11.54 15.02 9.99
N THR A 31 -11.29 14.08 10.90
CA THR A 31 -10.44 14.30 12.08
C THR A 31 -8.99 14.58 11.68
N ARG A 32 -8.48 13.86 10.68
CA ARG A 32 -7.13 14.06 10.18
C ARG A 32 -6.98 15.39 9.44
N GLU A 33 -7.96 15.78 8.63
CA GLU A 33 -7.96 17.08 7.96
C GLU A 33 -7.99 18.22 8.97
N GLN A 34 -8.83 18.11 10.01
CA GLN A 34 -8.85 19.08 11.10
C GLN A 34 -7.49 19.17 11.80
N GLY A 35 -6.88 18.03 12.13
CA GLY A 35 -5.55 18.00 12.72
C GLY A 35 -4.46 18.55 11.82
N TYR A 36 -4.50 18.24 10.52
CA TYR A 36 -3.56 18.76 9.52
C TYR A 36 -3.68 20.28 9.40
N ASN A 37 -4.89 20.81 9.22
CA ASN A 37 -5.13 22.24 9.09
C ASN A 37 -4.72 22.99 10.37
N GLN A 38 -5.06 22.46 11.55
CA GLN A 38 -4.66 23.05 12.83
C GLN A 38 -3.14 23.06 13.00
N ASN A 39 -2.47 21.95 12.68
CA ASN A 39 -1.01 21.88 12.75
C ASN A 39 -0.36 22.83 11.75
N TYR A 40 -0.88 22.91 10.53
CA TYR A 40 -0.36 23.82 9.52
C TYR A 40 -0.54 25.28 9.93
N GLU A 41 -1.73 25.67 10.43
CA GLU A 41 -1.97 27.02 10.94
C GLU A 41 -1.01 27.40 12.09
N VAL A 42 -0.73 26.46 13.00
CA VAL A 42 0.24 26.67 14.09
C VAL A 42 1.66 26.84 13.54
N LEU A 43 2.09 25.93 12.66
CA LEU A 43 3.43 25.97 12.06
C LEU A 43 3.64 27.22 11.21
N GLU A 44 2.63 27.61 10.41
CA GLU A 44 2.64 28.85 9.63
C GLU A 44 2.77 30.06 10.54
N LYS A 45 2.00 30.12 11.64
CA LYS A 45 2.06 31.23 12.60
C LYS A 45 3.44 31.32 13.27
N ASP A 46 4.02 30.20 13.66
CA ASP A 46 5.35 30.16 14.30
C ASP A 46 6.44 30.57 13.31
N TRP A 47 6.35 30.10 12.06
CA TRP A 47 7.23 30.49 10.97
C TRP A 47 7.11 31.99 10.66
N ASP A 48 5.88 32.52 10.56
CA ASP A 48 5.62 33.95 10.36
C ASP A 48 6.18 34.78 11.52
N ALA A 49 6.06 34.31 12.78
CA ALA A 49 6.67 34.98 13.92
C ALA A 49 8.20 35.03 13.82
N ASN A 50 8.84 33.93 13.41
CA ASN A 50 10.29 33.81 13.37
C ASN A 50 10.92 34.62 12.23
N PHE A 51 10.28 34.65 11.07
CA PHE A 51 10.83 35.25 9.85
C PHE A 51 10.11 36.54 9.43
N ARG A 52 8.82 36.44 9.08
CA ARG A 52 8.04 37.55 8.53
C ARG A 52 7.91 38.73 9.51
N ASN A 53 7.55 38.45 10.75
CA ASN A 53 7.26 39.46 11.76
C ASN A 53 8.52 40.02 12.42
N ASN A 54 9.65 39.33 12.32
CA ASN A 54 10.97 39.80 12.76
C ASN A 54 11.73 40.61 11.67
N GLY A 55 11.03 41.08 10.64
CA GLY A 55 11.63 41.91 9.60
C GLY A 55 12.53 41.17 8.62
N GLN A 56 12.51 39.82 8.61
CA GLN A 56 13.15 39.03 7.56
C GLN A 56 12.28 39.00 6.30
N ASN A 57 12.07 40.18 5.69
CA ASN A 57 11.22 40.36 4.50
C ASN A 57 11.79 39.74 3.20
N VAL A 58 12.95 39.08 3.28
CA VAL A 58 13.67 38.50 2.15
C VAL A 58 12.79 37.51 1.36
N PHE A 59 11.92 36.75 2.02
CA PHE A 59 11.01 35.81 1.36
C PHE A 59 9.79 36.47 0.74
N LEU A 60 9.30 37.57 1.33
CA LEU A 60 8.09 38.27 0.88
C LEU A 60 8.37 39.28 -0.23
N LYS A 61 9.59 39.83 -0.25
CA LYS A 61 10.01 40.86 -1.20
C LYS A 61 11.45 40.64 -1.66
N PRO A 62 11.76 39.50 -2.30
CA PRO A 62 13.12 39.20 -2.75
C PRO A 62 13.69 40.27 -3.70
N TRP A 63 12.83 40.99 -4.42
CA TRP A 63 13.20 42.11 -5.29
C TRP A 63 13.69 43.37 -4.55
N GLU A 64 13.39 43.54 -3.25
CA GLU A 64 13.90 44.67 -2.45
C GLU A 64 15.34 44.49 -1.98
N ALA A 65 15.89 43.26 -2.04
CA ALA A 65 17.23 42.96 -1.54
C ALA A 65 18.37 43.22 -2.54
N GLY A 66 18.05 43.48 -3.81
CA GLY A 66 18.99 43.96 -4.84
C GLY A 66 20.01 42.93 -5.36
N ASP A 67 20.77 42.27 -4.47
CA ASP A 67 21.87 41.36 -4.82
C ASP A 67 21.63 39.92 -4.34
N ILE A 68 21.71 38.98 -5.28
CA ILE A 68 21.54 37.54 -5.02
C ILE A 68 22.62 36.96 -4.10
N ALA A 69 23.82 37.56 -4.08
CA ALA A 69 24.90 37.16 -3.18
C ALA A 69 24.58 37.46 -1.71
N VAL A 70 23.77 38.50 -1.45
CA VAL A 70 23.28 38.85 -0.11
C VAL A 70 22.06 37.99 0.27
N LEU A 71 21.24 37.64 -0.73
CA LEU A 71 20.05 36.82 -0.56
C LEU A 71 20.35 35.35 -0.28
N SER A 72 21.32 34.76 -0.98
CA SER A 72 21.54 33.31 -0.99
C SER A 72 21.83 32.73 0.41
N PRO A 73 22.71 33.32 1.24
CA PRO A 73 22.96 32.81 2.59
C PRO A 73 21.72 32.87 3.48
N ARG A 74 20.91 33.93 3.37
CA ARG A 74 19.68 34.12 4.14
C ARG A 74 18.57 33.16 3.72
N PHE A 75 18.42 32.92 2.42
CA PHE A 75 17.49 31.90 1.91
C PHE A 75 17.87 30.50 2.42
N LEU A 76 19.16 30.16 2.42
CA LEU A 76 19.64 28.88 2.94
C LEU A 76 19.47 28.75 4.45
N GLU A 77 19.62 29.83 5.21
CA GLU A 77 19.32 29.86 6.65
C GLU A 77 17.84 29.52 6.90
N ILE A 78 16.92 30.23 6.23
CA ILE A 78 15.48 30.01 6.36
C ILE A 78 15.09 28.58 5.93
N LEU A 79 15.62 28.08 4.80
CA LEU A 79 15.31 26.73 4.31
C LEU A 79 15.81 25.61 5.23
N ARG A 80 16.88 25.86 6.00
CA ARG A 80 17.46 24.89 6.93
C ARG A 80 16.91 25.02 8.35
N ASP A 81 16.12 26.06 8.61
CA ASP A 81 15.55 26.29 9.92
C ASP A 81 14.49 25.24 10.28
N SER A 82 14.44 24.90 11.57
CA SER A 82 13.56 23.86 12.11
C SER A 82 12.06 24.12 11.85
N PHE A 83 11.61 25.39 11.82
CA PHE A 83 10.21 25.71 11.53
C PHE A 83 9.88 25.46 10.05
N THR A 84 10.79 25.84 9.15
CA THR A 84 10.63 25.59 7.70
C THR A 84 10.66 24.09 7.41
N LEU A 85 11.60 23.35 8.00
CA LEU A 85 11.68 21.89 7.86
C LEU A 85 10.40 21.22 8.38
N SER A 86 9.86 21.68 9.52
CA SER A 86 8.61 21.14 10.09
C SER A 86 7.40 21.37 9.17
N ILE A 87 7.30 22.52 8.50
CA ILE A 87 6.25 22.78 7.50
C ILE A 87 6.41 21.83 6.31
N LEU A 88 7.63 21.69 5.78
CA LEU A 88 7.91 20.83 4.63
C LEU A 88 7.63 19.36 4.95
N GLU A 89 8.06 18.87 6.10
CA GLU A 89 7.79 17.51 6.58
C GLU A 89 6.29 17.27 6.77
N THR A 90 5.56 18.25 7.32
CA THR A 90 4.10 18.16 7.50
C THR A 90 3.39 18.10 6.16
N SER A 91 3.79 18.91 5.17
CA SER A 91 3.21 18.89 3.82
C SER A 91 3.38 17.54 3.09
N GLY A 92 4.41 16.77 3.45
CA GLY A 92 4.61 15.40 2.95
C GLY A 92 3.51 14.41 3.37
N TYR A 93 2.68 14.74 4.38
CA TYR A 93 1.61 13.86 4.84
C TYR A 93 0.39 13.81 3.90
N GLU A 94 0.29 14.71 2.92
CA GLU A 94 -0.82 14.76 1.95
C GLU A 94 -1.01 13.43 1.19
N VAL A 95 0.09 12.73 0.89
CA VAL A 95 0.06 11.42 0.20
C VAL A 95 -0.72 10.36 1.00
N PHE A 96 -0.70 10.42 2.34
CA PHE A 96 -1.43 9.48 3.18
C PHE A 96 -2.94 9.74 3.22
N PHE A 97 -3.39 10.95 2.89
CA PHE A 97 -4.81 11.26 2.76
C PHE A 97 -5.41 10.67 1.48
N VAL A 98 -4.67 10.69 0.37
CA VAL A 98 -5.13 10.19 -0.93
C VAL A 98 -5.65 8.77 -0.84
N LYS A 99 -4.94 7.87 -0.14
CA LYS A 99 -5.38 6.48 0.06
C LYS A 99 -6.72 6.39 0.80
N SER A 100 -6.87 7.16 1.89
CA SER A 100 -8.11 7.19 2.68
C SER A 100 -9.30 7.69 1.84
N TYR A 101 -9.06 8.67 0.97
CA TYR A 101 -10.05 9.18 0.02
C TYR A 101 -10.41 8.18 -1.07
N GLN A 102 -9.44 7.46 -1.62
CA GLN A 102 -9.68 6.41 -2.60
C GLN A 102 -10.55 5.27 -2.02
N GLU A 103 -10.27 4.85 -0.78
CA GLU A 103 -11.09 3.89 -0.04
C GLU A 103 -12.51 4.43 0.19
N GLN A 104 -12.64 5.71 0.57
CA GLN A 104 -13.94 6.35 0.76
C GLN A 104 -14.78 6.36 -0.52
N ILE A 105 -14.16 6.70 -1.66
CA ILE A 105 -14.81 6.71 -2.96
C ILE A 105 -15.22 5.29 -3.38
N MET A 106 -14.35 4.30 -3.18
CA MET A 106 -14.62 2.90 -3.49
C MET A 106 -15.82 2.38 -2.70
N MET A 107 -15.82 2.54 -1.37
CA MET A 107 -16.92 2.16 -0.50
C MET A 107 -18.22 2.90 -0.87
N GLY A 108 -18.14 4.21 -1.13
CA GLY A 108 -19.29 5.02 -1.51
C GLY A 108 -19.94 4.56 -2.81
N LYS A 109 -19.13 4.25 -3.84
CA LYS A 109 -19.62 3.69 -5.11
C LYS A 109 -20.34 2.37 -4.87
N LYS A 110 -19.76 1.48 -4.05
CA LYS A 110 -20.36 0.18 -3.80
C LYS A 110 -21.64 0.26 -2.96
N LEU A 111 -21.70 1.17 -1.99
CA LEU A 111 -22.94 1.45 -1.24
C LEU A 111 -24.08 1.87 -2.18
N VAL A 112 -23.82 2.81 -3.09
CA VAL A 112 -24.81 3.27 -4.06
C VAL A 112 -25.28 2.13 -4.96
N GLU A 113 -24.36 1.30 -5.45
CA GLU A 113 -24.69 0.12 -6.26
C GLU A 113 -25.58 -0.86 -5.48
N MET A 114 -25.19 -1.24 -4.26
CA MET A 114 -25.95 -2.20 -3.44
C MET A 114 -27.34 -1.68 -3.10
N ILE A 115 -27.47 -0.39 -2.77
CA ILE A 115 -28.78 0.23 -2.49
C ILE A 115 -29.65 0.23 -3.75
N ARG A 116 -29.09 0.66 -4.90
CA ARG A 116 -29.80 0.72 -6.18
C ARG A 116 -30.30 -0.67 -6.60
N ASP A 117 -29.47 -1.69 -6.40
CA ASP A 117 -29.74 -3.06 -6.83
C ASP A 117 -30.43 -3.89 -5.73
N SER A 118 -30.81 -3.27 -4.60
CA SER A 118 -31.44 -3.92 -3.43
C SER A 118 -30.65 -5.12 -2.89
N LYS A 119 -29.32 -5.08 -2.98
CA LYS A 119 -28.42 -6.13 -2.46
C LYS A 119 -28.03 -5.83 -1.02
N THR A 120 -28.05 -6.86 -0.18
CA THR A 120 -27.58 -6.77 1.22
C THR A 120 -26.29 -7.57 1.48
N THR A 121 -25.92 -8.45 0.55
CA THR A 121 -24.73 -9.32 0.61
C THR A 121 -23.77 -9.00 -0.53
N PHE A 122 -22.48 -9.18 -0.29
CA PHE A 122 -21.45 -9.03 -1.30
C PHE A 122 -21.40 -10.22 -2.25
N ASP A 123 -21.22 -9.95 -3.54
CA ASP A 123 -20.72 -10.95 -4.47
C ASP A 123 -19.20 -11.18 -4.25
N GLN A 124 -18.66 -12.22 -4.88
CA GLN A 124 -17.27 -12.62 -4.71
C GLN A 124 -16.28 -11.51 -5.09
N GLN A 125 -16.57 -10.78 -6.17
CA GLN A 125 -15.72 -9.69 -6.65
C GLN A 125 -15.69 -8.53 -5.63
N THR A 126 -16.84 -8.23 -5.03
CA THR A 126 -16.95 -7.22 -3.98
C THR A 126 -16.18 -7.62 -2.73
N LYS A 127 -16.28 -8.89 -2.33
CA LYS A 127 -15.50 -9.43 -1.21
C LYS A 127 -13.99 -9.29 -1.48
N LEU A 128 -13.54 -9.58 -2.71
CA LEU A 128 -12.15 -9.38 -3.14
C LEU A 128 -11.73 -7.92 -2.99
N GLU A 129 -12.47 -7.00 -3.62
CA GLU A 129 -12.13 -5.58 -3.66
C GLU A 129 -12.16 -4.92 -2.28
N LEU A 130 -13.09 -5.32 -1.41
CA LEU A 130 -13.29 -4.72 -0.10
C LEU A 130 -12.61 -5.46 1.05
N SER A 131 -12.01 -6.64 0.81
CA SER A 131 -11.33 -7.45 1.84
C SER A 131 -10.34 -6.63 2.68
N GLY A 132 -9.48 -5.84 2.03
CA GLY A 132 -8.51 -4.98 2.71
C GLY A 132 -9.10 -3.74 3.39
N VAL A 133 -10.30 -3.32 3.00
CA VAL A 133 -10.99 -2.13 3.57
C VAL A 133 -11.86 -2.52 4.77
N LEU A 134 -12.52 -3.67 4.69
CA LEU A 134 -13.42 -4.17 5.72
C LEU A 134 -12.70 -4.99 6.78
N TYR A 135 -11.42 -5.32 6.57
CA TYR A 135 -10.57 -6.03 7.53
C TYR A 135 -11.21 -7.32 8.07
N SER A 136 -12.05 -7.95 7.25
CA SER A 136 -12.80 -9.18 7.56
C SER A 136 -12.00 -10.40 7.09
N PHE A 137 -10.75 -10.51 7.55
CA PHE A 137 -9.85 -11.58 7.11
C PHE A 137 -10.20 -12.95 7.75
N GLY A 138 -10.84 -12.97 8.92
CA GLY A 138 -11.18 -14.21 9.63
C GLY A 138 -12.24 -15.08 8.95
N ASP A 139 -13.24 -14.45 8.31
CA ASP A 139 -14.43 -15.15 7.78
C ASP A 139 -14.43 -15.32 6.25
N ALA A 140 -13.42 -14.80 5.56
CA ALA A 140 -13.37 -14.89 4.10
C ALA A 140 -12.79 -16.24 3.65
N ASP A 141 -13.48 -16.92 2.72
CA ASP A 141 -13.00 -18.16 2.08
C ASP A 141 -11.70 -17.94 1.28
N PHE A 142 -11.33 -16.69 1.05
CA PHE A 142 -10.11 -16.29 0.39
C PHE A 142 -9.64 -14.92 0.88
N LEU A 143 -8.34 -14.65 0.75
CA LEU A 143 -7.68 -13.38 1.01
C LEU A 143 -6.96 -12.93 -0.25
N SER A 144 -7.19 -11.70 -0.72
CA SER A 144 -6.42 -11.14 -1.83
C SER A 144 -5.40 -10.13 -1.33
N ILE A 145 -4.15 -10.29 -1.77
CA ILE A 145 -3.08 -9.29 -1.53
C ILE A 145 -2.75 -8.48 -2.79
N LEU A 146 -3.37 -8.84 -3.92
CA LEU A 146 -3.34 -8.07 -5.17
C LEU A 146 -4.59 -8.37 -6.01
N THR A 147 -5.29 -7.33 -6.43
CA THR A 147 -6.42 -7.43 -7.38
C THR A 147 -6.23 -6.38 -8.47
N ASN A 148 -6.26 -6.80 -9.73
CA ASN A 148 -6.09 -5.94 -10.91
C ASN A 148 -4.86 -5.00 -10.79
N GLY A 149 -3.71 -5.58 -10.40
CA GLY A 149 -2.44 -4.84 -10.26
C GLY A 149 -2.34 -3.92 -9.03
N LYS A 150 -3.34 -3.94 -8.15
CA LYS A 150 -3.39 -3.06 -6.97
C LYS A 150 -3.41 -3.89 -5.69
N ALA A 151 -2.48 -3.57 -4.79
CA ALA A 151 -2.49 -4.12 -3.45
C ALA A 151 -3.64 -3.46 -2.67
N PRO A 152 -4.51 -4.24 -2.01
CA PRO A 152 -5.56 -3.68 -1.17
C PRO A 152 -4.96 -3.11 0.12
N THR A 153 -5.78 -2.36 0.85
CA THR A 153 -5.37 -1.80 2.13
C THR A 153 -4.97 -2.90 3.12
N GLY A 154 -3.92 -2.64 3.91
CA GLY A 154 -3.27 -3.65 4.75
C GLY A 154 -2.10 -4.36 4.07
N PHE A 155 -1.93 -4.22 2.76
CA PHE A 155 -0.79 -4.78 2.04
C PHE A 155 -0.07 -3.71 1.22
N ASN A 156 1.26 -3.81 1.19
CA ASN A 156 2.10 -2.95 0.37
C ASN A 156 3.07 -3.78 -0.45
N LEU A 157 3.12 -3.51 -1.76
CA LEU A 157 4.13 -4.06 -2.65
C LEU A 157 5.39 -3.19 -2.60
N ARG A 158 6.54 -3.78 -2.27
CA ARG A 158 7.84 -3.14 -2.09
C ARG A 158 8.88 -3.78 -3.01
N TYR A 159 9.99 -3.08 -3.24
CA TYR A 159 11.12 -3.56 -4.04
C TYR A 159 12.43 -3.34 -3.29
N ILE A 160 13.34 -4.30 -3.33
CA ILE A 160 14.69 -4.20 -2.79
C ILE A 160 15.67 -4.96 -3.68
N ALA A 161 16.90 -4.49 -3.80
CA ALA A 161 17.95 -5.13 -4.59
C ALA A 161 19.30 -5.10 -3.86
N SER A 162 20.27 -5.86 -4.37
CA SER A 162 21.62 -5.96 -3.80
C SER A 162 22.42 -4.65 -3.79
N ASP A 163 21.98 -3.64 -4.55
CA ASP A 163 22.57 -2.30 -4.64
C ASP A 163 21.43 -1.26 -4.77
N LEU A 164 21.71 0.02 -4.52
CA LEU A 164 20.89 1.24 -4.68
C LEU A 164 19.36 1.13 -4.55
N PHE A 165 18.76 2.04 -3.77
CA PHE A 165 17.31 2.19 -3.68
C PHE A 165 16.72 2.64 -5.04
N ALA A 166 16.15 1.71 -5.79
CA ALA A 166 15.51 1.97 -7.08
C ALA A 166 14.19 1.18 -7.18
N ASN A 167 13.15 1.82 -7.71
CA ASN A 167 11.84 1.23 -7.86
C ASN A 167 11.66 0.74 -9.31
N TYR A 168 11.65 -0.57 -9.50
CA TYR A 168 11.43 -1.23 -10.80
C TYR A 168 10.03 -1.84 -10.91
N GLN A 169 9.06 -1.23 -10.23
CA GLN A 169 7.64 -1.61 -10.32
C GLN A 169 6.89 -0.57 -11.15
N ILE A 170 6.29 -1.02 -12.25
CA ILE A 170 5.50 -0.17 -13.14
C ILE A 170 4.03 -0.52 -12.93
N ARG A 171 3.23 0.45 -12.49
CA ARG A 171 1.79 0.25 -12.29
C ARG A 171 1.05 0.48 -13.61
N GLU A 172 0.37 -0.56 -14.05
CA GLU A 172 -0.48 -0.53 -15.22
C GLU A 172 -1.96 -0.45 -14.79
N LYS A 173 -2.87 -0.39 -15.76
CA LYS A 173 -4.30 -0.22 -15.47
C LYS A 173 -4.88 -1.38 -14.65
N ASP A 174 -4.55 -2.61 -15.03
CA ASP A 174 -5.08 -3.86 -14.47
C ASP A 174 -4.00 -4.85 -14.01
N TYR A 175 -2.72 -4.47 -14.02
CA TYR A 175 -1.62 -5.31 -13.53
C TYR A 175 -0.45 -4.45 -13.04
N VAL A 176 0.57 -5.10 -12.46
CA VAL A 176 1.85 -4.47 -12.13
C VAL A 176 2.96 -5.23 -12.83
N SER A 177 3.90 -4.51 -13.44
CA SER A 177 5.10 -5.07 -14.03
C SER A 177 6.25 -4.96 -13.04
N ILE A 178 7.04 -6.02 -12.92
CA ILE A 178 8.28 -6.05 -12.15
C ILE A 178 9.41 -6.22 -13.15
N GLU A 179 10.28 -5.20 -13.20
CA GLU A 179 11.48 -5.23 -14.01
C GLU A 179 12.68 -5.68 -13.17
N TYR A 180 13.48 -6.56 -13.75
CA TYR A 180 14.78 -6.95 -13.26
C TYR A 180 15.80 -6.66 -14.38
N PRO A 181 16.54 -5.55 -14.32
CA PRO A 181 17.43 -5.15 -15.40
C PRO A 181 18.65 -6.07 -15.53
N ALA A 182 19.08 -6.31 -16.77
CA ALA A 182 20.24 -7.17 -17.05
C ALA A 182 21.54 -6.56 -16.50
N ASN A 183 22.39 -7.38 -15.90
CA ASN A 183 23.72 -7.01 -15.38
C ASN A 183 23.74 -5.83 -14.38
N HIS A 184 22.64 -5.52 -13.70
CA HIS A 184 22.57 -4.41 -12.74
C HIS A 184 22.65 -4.87 -11.28
N PHE A 185 21.99 -5.98 -10.94
CA PHE A 185 21.92 -6.48 -9.57
C PHE A 185 22.43 -7.91 -9.49
N ALA A 186 22.99 -8.29 -8.32
CA ALA A 186 23.27 -9.68 -8.01
C ALA A 186 21.96 -10.43 -7.70
N TRP A 187 21.04 -9.74 -7.03
CA TRP A 187 19.70 -10.19 -6.74
C TRP A 187 18.76 -8.98 -6.60
N ALA A 188 17.48 -9.19 -6.87
CA ALA A 188 16.42 -8.26 -6.50
C ALA A 188 15.18 -9.02 -6.02
N SER A 189 14.37 -8.37 -5.20
CA SER A 189 13.09 -8.90 -4.79
C SER A 189 12.00 -7.84 -4.79
N SER A 190 10.90 -8.17 -5.45
CA SER A 190 9.63 -7.48 -5.30
C SER A 190 8.78 -8.29 -4.32
N TYR A 191 8.25 -7.69 -3.26
CA TYR A 191 7.58 -8.45 -2.19
C TYR A 191 6.43 -7.70 -1.56
N PHE A 192 5.42 -8.44 -1.11
CA PHE A 192 4.32 -7.89 -0.34
C PHE A 192 4.69 -7.83 1.15
N THR A 193 4.25 -6.78 1.81
CA THR A 193 4.34 -6.61 3.26
C THR A 193 2.95 -6.48 3.84
N VAL A 194 2.73 -7.08 5.00
CA VAL A 194 1.59 -6.72 5.85
C VAL A 194 1.90 -5.35 6.46
N ASP A 195 1.01 -4.39 6.22
CA ASP A 195 1.12 -3.01 6.69
C ASP A 195 -0.29 -2.48 6.99
N ALA A 196 -0.88 -3.06 8.02
CA ALA A 196 -2.20 -2.71 8.50
C ALA A 196 -2.12 -1.69 9.65
N PHE A 197 -3.18 -0.88 9.78
CA PHE A 197 -3.26 0.18 10.78
C PHE A 197 -2.06 1.16 10.78
N TYR A 198 -1.56 1.52 9.60
CA TYR A 198 -0.42 2.43 9.42
C TYR A 198 0.86 1.89 10.08
N GLY A 199 1.23 0.65 9.74
CA GLY A 199 2.44 -0.01 10.25
C GLY A 199 2.37 -0.51 11.69
N ARG A 200 1.19 -0.51 12.32
CA ARG A 200 1.01 -1.06 13.68
C ARG A 200 0.83 -2.57 13.67
N VAL A 201 0.30 -3.11 12.58
CA VAL A 201 0.15 -4.55 12.37
C VAL A 201 0.97 -4.91 11.15
N ASN A 202 2.04 -5.65 11.40
CA ASN A 202 3.04 -6.02 10.39
C ASN A 202 3.12 -7.54 10.18
N GLU A 203 2.20 -8.28 10.80
CA GLU A 203 2.05 -9.73 10.65
C GLU A 203 0.56 -10.09 10.67
N MET A 204 0.21 -11.20 10.03
CA MET A 204 -1.16 -11.73 9.96
C MET A 204 -1.17 -13.26 9.96
N ASP A 205 -2.28 -13.83 10.41
CA ASP A 205 -2.55 -15.26 10.35
C ASP A 205 -3.07 -15.66 8.96
N PHE A 206 -2.28 -16.45 8.25
CA PHE A 206 -2.59 -17.07 6.97
C PHE A 206 -2.83 -18.59 7.10
N SER A 207 -2.77 -19.16 8.30
CA SER A 207 -2.96 -20.60 8.55
C SER A 207 -4.29 -21.19 8.02
N PRO A 208 -5.39 -20.42 7.88
CA PRO A 208 -6.60 -20.97 7.27
C PRO A 208 -6.49 -21.22 5.75
N TYR A 209 -5.51 -20.64 5.07
CA TYR A 209 -5.39 -20.71 3.61
C TYR A 209 -4.36 -21.75 3.19
N SER A 210 -4.81 -22.85 2.58
CA SER A 210 -3.92 -23.93 2.14
C SER A 210 -3.21 -23.61 0.82
N LYS A 211 -3.76 -22.73 -0.02
CA LYS A 211 -3.24 -22.46 -1.38
C LYS A 211 -3.12 -20.98 -1.70
N VAL A 212 -2.09 -20.64 -2.49
CA VAL A 212 -1.93 -19.34 -3.14
C VAL A 212 -2.08 -19.48 -4.66
N PHE A 213 -2.87 -18.57 -5.24
CA PHE A 213 -3.15 -18.44 -6.66
C PHE A 213 -2.56 -17.13 -7.15
N ILE A 214 -1.67 -17.21 -8.13
CA ILE A 214 -0.95 -16.06 -8.66
C ILE A 214 -1.21 -15.97 -10.17
N GLU A 215 -1.85 -14.90 -10.64
CA GLU A 215 -2.09 -14.69 -12.07
C GLU A 215 -0.97 -13.85 -12.69
N MET A 216 -0.19 -14.47 -13.58
CA MET A 216 1.04 -13.89 -14.10
C MET A 216 1.29 -14.21 -15.57
N ARG A 217 2.11 -13.37 -16.22
CA ARG A 217 2.78 -13.67 -17.49
C ARG A 217 4.19 -13.08 -17.51
N GLY A 218 5.01 -13.61 -18.40
CA GLY A 218 6.27 -13.00 -18.81
C GLY A 218 6.06 -11.99 -19.93
N GLU A 219 7.07 -11.16 -20.16
CA GLU A 219 7.10 -10.25 -21.31
C GLU A 219 7.38 -11.03 -22.60
N GLN A 220 8.36 -11.93 -22.57
CA GLN A 220 8.70 -12.84 -23.68
C GLN A 220 8.15 -14.25 -23.48
N GLY A 221 7.93 -14.67 -22.23
CA GLY A 221 7.64 -16.05 -21.87
C GLY A 221 8.93 -16.86 -21.68
N GLY A 222 8.93 -17.74 -20.67
CA GLY A 222 10.09 -18.53 -20.25
C GLY A 222 10.93 -17.86 -19.17
N GLU A 223 10.58 -16.64 -18.72
CA GLU A 223 11.21 -15.99 -17.59
C GLU A 223 11.10 -16.86 -16.34
N GLN A 224 12.21 -17.01 -15.64
CA GLN A 224 12.34 -17.82 -14.44
C GLN A 224 12.70 -16.94 -13.25
N PHE A 225 12.03 -17.17 -12.13
CA PHE A 225 12.30 -16.51 -10.86
C PHE A 225 11.85 -17.43 -9.72
N GLU A 226 12.13 -17.02 -8.50
CA GLU A 226 11.74 -17.75 -7.31
C GLU A 226 10.67 -16.98 -6.56
N ILE A 227 9.81 -17.69 -5.82
CA ILE A 227 8.87 -17.09 -4.89
C ILE A 227 9.15 -17.60 -3.47
N ALA A 228 8.90 -16.76 -2.48
CA ALA A 228 9.09 -17.09 -1.08
C ALA A 228 7.99 -16.47 -0.20
N MET A 229 7.80 -17.02 0.99
CA MET A 229 7.02 -16.43 2.07
C MET A 229 7.93 -16.27 3.28
N LYS A 230 7.65 -15.26 4.12
CA LYS A 230 8.38 -15.07 5.38
C LYS A 230 7.46 -14.78 6.53
N ASP A 231 7.72 -15.43 7.66
CA ASP A 231 7.21 -15.02 8.95
C ASP A 231 8.12 -13.97 9.60
N VAL A 232 7.83 -13.62 10.85
CA VAL A 232 8.58 -12.60 11.61
C VAL A 232 9.91 -13.08 12.18
N ASN A 233 10.12 -14.38 12.25
CA ASN A 233 11.29 -15.04 12.81
C ASN A 233 12.28 -15.47 11.72
N ASP A 234 11.86 -15.52 10.45
CA ASP A 234 12.75 -15.78 9.32
C ASP A 234 13.88 -14.74 9.25
N PRO A 235 15.16 -15.18 9.24
CA PRO A 235 16.29 -14.27 9.20
C PRO A 235 16.36 -13.51 7.86
N PRO A 236 16.94 -12.29 7.83
CA PRO A 236 17.11 -11.50 6.63
C PRO A 236 18.36 -11.91 5.82
N ASP A 237 18.64 -13.20 5.70
CA ASP A 237 19.86 -13.74 5.09
C ASP A 237 19.60 -14.53 3.78
N GLY A 238 18.34 -14.65 3.38
CA GLY A 238 17.93 -15.40 2.19
C GLY A 238 17.83 -16.91 2.42
N SER A 239 17.79 -17.40 3.67
CA SER A 239 17.58 -18.82 3.96
C SER A 239 16.14 -19.29 3.80
N GLU A 240 15.18 -18.38 3.58
CA GLU A 240 13.77 -18.75 3.42
C GLU A 240 13.56 -19.68 2.23
N THR A 241 12.56 -20.56 2.36
CA THR A 241 12.19 -21.52 1.32
C THR A 241 11.77 -20.80 0.05
N LYS A 242 12.39 -21.18 -1.08
CA LYS A 242 12.18 -20.59 -2.40
C LYS A 242 11.66 -21.63 -3.37
N LEU A 243 10.55 -21.31 -4.05
CA LEU A 243 9.94 -22.15 -5.08
C LEU A 243 10.17 -21.54 -6.46
N LYS A 244 10.62 -22.35 -7.42
CA LYS A 244 10.90 -21.86 -8.78
C LYS A 244 9.61 -21.75 -9.59
N ILE A 245 9.44 -20.62 -10.27
CA ILE A 245 8.33 -20.35 -11.19
C ILE A 245 8.90 -20.05 -12.57
N ILE A 246 8.24 -20.61 -13.59
CA ILE A 246 8.51 -20.32 -15.00
C ILE A 246 7.20 -19.81 -15.61
N VAL A 247 7.20 -18.55 -16.02
CA VAL A 247 6.00 -17.93 -16.61
C VAL A 247 5.92 -18.13 -18.11
N THR A 248 4.70 -18.12 -18.65
CA THR A 248 4.46 -18.10 -20.09
C THR A 248 4.22 -16.68 -20.58
N LYS A 249 4.26 -16.48 -21.91
CA LYS A 249 3.87 -15.21 -22.53
C LYS A 249 2.39 -14.87 -22.31
N GLU A 250 1.55 -15.89 -22.21
CA GLU A 250 0.12 -15.74 -21.89
C GLU A 250 -0.12 -15.68 -20.39
N TRP A 251 -1.19 -14.97 -19.99
CA TRP A 251 -1.67 -14.95 -18.61
C TRP A 251 -2.06 -16.36 -18.15
N LYS A 252 -1.47 -16.79 -17.04
CA LYS A 252 -1.79 -18.06 -16.39
C LYS A 252 -1.93 -17.87 -14.89
N VAL A 253 -2.78 -18.69 -14.29
CA VAL A 253 -2.89 -18.82 -12.84
C VAL A 253 -1.97 -19.95 -12.40
N PHE A 254 -1.03 -19.63 -11.51
CA PHE A 254 -0.17 -20.57 -10.82
C PHE A 254 -0.78 -20.89 -9.47
N GLU A 255 -1.00 -22.18 -9.21
CA GLU A 255 -1.53 -22.70 -7.95
C GLU A 255 -0.38 -23.36 -7.17
N ILE A 256 -0.15 -22.90 -5.95
CA ILE A 256 0.94 -23.36 -5.09
C ILE A 256 0.37 -23.66 -3.70
N ASP A 257 0.71 -24.83 -3.15
CA ASP A 257 0.36 -25.17 -1.78
C ASP A 257 1.24 -24.39 -0.81
N THR A 258 0.62 -23.75 0.18
CA THR A 258 1.32 -22.94 1.19
C THR A 258 2.25 -23.79 2.06
N GLU A 259 1.96 -25.08 2.24
CA GLU A 259 2.81 -26.04 2.94
C GLU A 259 4.19 -26.22 2.28
N GLN A 260 4.35 -25.82 1.01
CA GLN A 260 5.65 -25.87 0.33
C GLN A 260 6.63 -24.80 0.85
N PHE A 261 6.16 -23.78 1.58
CA PHE A 261 7.00 -22.74 2.20
C PHE A 261 7.45 -23.16 3.61
N LEU A 262 8.31 -24.17 3.68
CA LEU A 262 8.67 -24.89 4.91
C LEU A 262 9.23 -24.02 6.06
N THR A 263 9.80 -22.86 5.75
CA THR A 263 10.40 -21.97 6.76
C THR A 263 9.39 -20.99 7.36
N ALA A 264 8.24 -20.77 6.73
CA ALA A 264 7.28 -19.76 7.16
C ALA A 264 6.21 -20.35 8.10
N ASP A 265 6.11 -19.82 9.32
CA ASP A 265 4.97 -20.02 10.20
C ASP A 265 3.75 -19.24 9.70
N MET A 266 2.80 -19.96 9.10
CA MET A 266 1.58 -19.41 8.54
C MET A 266 0.73 -18.65 9.57
N ASN A 267 0.92 -18.83 10.87
CA ASN A 267 0.17 -18.07 11.89
C ASN A 267 0.66 -16.62 12.03
N ARG A 268 1.87 -16.28 11.53
CA ARG A 268 2.54 -15.00 11.79
C ARG A 268 3.30 -14.48 10.57
N ILE A 269 2.64 -14.47 9.42
CA ILE A 269 3.23 -14.05 8.15
C ILE A 269 3.40 -12.53 8.11
N MET A 270 4.63 -12.07 7.83
CA MET A 270 4.97 -10.66 7.60
C MET A 270 5.18 -10.36 6.11
N VAL A 271 5.73 -11.30 5.36
CA VAL A 271 5.92 -11.23 3.90
C VAL A 271 5.08 -12.33 3.26
N PRO A 272 3.82 -12.05 2.89
CA PRO A 272 2.93 -13.06 2.34
C PRO A 272 3.40 -13.65 1.02
N LEU A 273 4.14 -12.88 0.21
CA LEU A 273 4.72 -13.37 -1.02
C LEU A 273 5.84 -12.44 -1.48
N ALA A 274 6.99 -13.02 -1.78
CA ALA A 274 8.13 -12.36 -2.41
C ALA A 274 8.40 -13.00 -3.78
N PHE A 275 8.87 -12.19 -4.73
CA PHE A 275 9.34 -12.58 -6.05
C PHE A 275 10.83 -12.26 -6.09
N VAL A 276 11.67 -13.29 -6.13
CA VAL A 276 13.12 -13.21 -6.02
C VAL A 276 13.74 -13.47 -7.40
N PHE A 277 14.51 -12.50 -7.87
CA PHE A 277 15.22 -12.54 -9.14
C PHE A 277 16.70 -12.65 -8.85
N VAL A 278 17.33 -13.61 -9.51
CA VAL A 278 18.78 -13.84 -9.47
C VAL A 278 19.35 -13.95 -10.89
N ALA A 279 20.67 -13.96 -10.97
CA ALA A 279 21.48 -14.02 -12.20
C ALA A 279 21.51 -12.71 -13.01
N ALA A 280 22.37 -12.66 -14.02
CA ALA A 280 22.64 -11.45 -14.79
C ALA A 280 21.64 -11.18 -15.92
N VAL A 281 20.73 -12.12 -16.20
CA VAL A 281 19.76 -12.02 -17.29
C VAL A 281 18.60 -11.12 -16.86
N GLY A 282 18.33 -10.09 -17.67
CA GLY A 282 17.21 -9.19 -17.46
C GLY A 282 15.87 -9.88 -17.70
N LYS A 283 14.88 -9.57 -16.86
CA LYS A 283 13.56 -10.20 -16.87
C LYS A 283 12.49 -9.13 -16.64
N MET A 284 11.34 -9.32 -17.26
CA MET A 284 10.15 -8.54 -16.95
C MET A 284 8.98 -9.50 -16.79
N VAL A 285 8.29 -9.40 -15.66
CA VAL A 285 7.11 -10.21 -15.36
C VAL A 285 5.96 -9.31 -14.99
N HIS A 286 4.76 -9.75 -15.31
CA HIS A 286 3.52 -9.02 -15.08
C HIS A 286 2.63 -9.83 -14.16
N MET A 287 2.04 -9.16 -13.18
CA MET A 287 1.18 -9.78 -12.17
C MET A 287 -0.14 -9.04 -12.09
N ARG A 288 -1.24 -9.79 -12.27
CA ARG A 288 -2.60 -9.24 -12.24
C ARG A 288 -3.26 -9.44 -10.88
N SER A 289 -3.16 -10.65 -10.32
CA SER A 289 -3.83 -11.01 -9.06
C SER A 289 -3.00 -11.98 -8.21
N VAL A 290 -3.18 -11.87 -6.88
CA VAL A 290 -2.65 -12.80 -5.88
C VAL A 290 -3.74 -13.06 -4.84
N GLN A 291 -4.09 -14.33 -4.67
CA GLN A 291 -5.19 -14.77 -3.79
C GLN A 291 -4.79 -16.01 -2.99
N PHE A 292 -5.05 -16.00 -1.70
CA PHE A 292 -4.97 -17.14 -0.80
C PHE A 292 -6.37 -17.71 -0.62
N LYS A 293 -6.54 -19.03 -0.61
CA LYS A 293 -7.86 -19.66 -0.47
C LYS A 293 -7.84 -20.77 0.56
N LYS A 294 -8.95 -20.90 1.28
CA LYS A 294 -9.28 -22.10 2.06
C LYS A 294 -9.64 -23.21 1.06
N GLU A 295 -9.27 -24.44 1.37
CA GLU A 295 -9.84 -25.63 0.71
C GLU A 295 -11.06 -26.15 1.48
#